data_AF-A0A2N5KDH3-F1
#
_entry.id   AF-A0A2N5KDH3-F1
#
_cell.length_a   1.000
_cell.length_b   1.000
_cell.length_c   1.000
_cell.angle_alpha   90.00
_cell.angle_beta   90.00
_cell.angle_gamma   90.00
#
_symmetry.space_group_name_H-M   'P 1'
#
loop_
_entity.id
_entity.type
_entity.pdbx_description
1 polymer ?
#
loop_
_entity_poly.entity_id
_entity_poly.type
_entity_poly.pdbx_seq_one_letter_code
_entity_poly.pdbx_strand_id
1 'polypeptide(L)'
;MARLDDLVAQVADQSLRQKMEAALAEMKRRQRFGLVFEEHVPETTALYGLPIRVGSLVQRRDNTQAKMLYRVTAMDSQGQAKVEPTEGGEPEPVPVADLLAVKRFGEPVFPALTPLGSVRRGEDDKPHHAVINGENFHALQLLVYQFGGQVDCIYIDPPYNTGARDWKYNNRYVDDADAWRHSKWLSMMEKRLRLAKKLLKPDGVLIVTIDENELHHLGVMLETLFPDALQQMVTICINPSGASRGEGLSRVEEYAFFVFLGGRQPAPTEDDMLVSGGDVDLSKTGAQGVRWEWLMRGGNAWHRATRPNLCYPILLNEDGTRIVGAGKPYDGPESERPKSIDGHPWRGRSARTASSVFGGSTRLVSSGSPRKATPTFRTTTRRRAHGRLGT
;
A
#
# COMPACT_ATOMS: atom_id res chain seq x y z
N MET A 1 -3.97 27.05 -2.53
CA MET A 1 -4.84 27.76 -1.56
C MET A 1 -4.01 28.49 -0.52
N ALA A 2 -2.98 27.87 0.07
CA ALA A 2 -1.92 28.57 0.83
C ALA A 2 -1.40 29.89 0.19
N ARG A 3 -1.05 29.90 -1.10
CA ARG A 3 -0.63 31.12 -1.81
C ARG A 3 -1.70 32.23 -1.83
N LEU A 4 -2.98 31.88 -1.85
CA LEU A 4 -4.08 32.86 -1.77
C LEU A 4 -4.21 33.40 -0.35
N ASP A 5 -4.06 32.55 0.67
CA ASP A 5 -4.06 32.98 2.08
C ASP A 5 -2.86 33.92 2.36
N ASP A 6 -1.67 33.62 1.82
CA ASP A 6 -0.48 34.50 1.91
C ASP A 6 -0.68 35.86 1.22
N LEU A 7 -1.34 35.86 0.06
CA LEU A 7 -1.64 37.08 -0.68
C LEU A 7 -2.72 37.92 0.03
N VAL A 8 -3.71 37.27 0.64
CA VAL A 8 -4.75 37.95 1.43
C VAL A 8 -4.17 38.56 2.71
N ALA A 9 -3.21 37.88 3.36
CA ALA A 9 -2.50 38.42 4.51
C ALA A 9 -1.71 39.71 4.21
N GLN A 10 -1.26 39.87 2.96
CA GLN A 10 -0.55 41.07 2.48
C GLN A 10 -1.46 42.27 2.16
N VAL A 11 -2.79 42.10 2.15
CA VAL A 11 -3.74 43.19 1.85
C VAL A 11 -3.81 44.16 3.02
N ALA A 12 -3.38 45.42 2.85
CA ALA A 12 -3.35 46.42 3.93
C ALA A 12 -4.73 46.87 4.45
N ASP A 13 -5.76 46.83 3.60
CA ASP A 13 -7.14 47.20 3.97
C ASP A 13 -7.80 46.06 4.77
N GLN A 14 -8.11 46.35 6.04
CA GLN A 14 -8.70 45.39 6.97
C GLN A 14 -10.12 44.94 6.58
N SER A 15 -10.92 45.82 5.98
CA SER A 15 -12.28 45.51 5.54
C SER A 15 -12.25 44.60 4.30
N LEU A 16 -11.36 44.92 3.35
CA LEU A 16 -11.17 44.10 2.16
C LEU A 16 -10.61 42.72 2.50
N ARG A 17 -9.62 42.65 3.39
CA ARG A 17 -9.04 41.39 3.88
C ARG A 17 -10.10 40.48 4.49
N GLN A 18 -10.93 40.99 5.41
CA GLN A 18 -12.01 40.20 6.03
C GLN A 18 -13.03 39.69 5.01
N LYS A 19 -13.39 40.52 4.01
CA LYS A 19 -14.30 40.08 2.92
C LYS A 19 -13.67 38.99 2.06
N MET A 20 -12.37 39.11 1.76
CA MET A 20 -11.64 38.10 1.00
C MET A 20 -11.49 36.80 1.79
N GLU A 21 -11.18 36.86 3.08
CA GLU A 21 -11.12 35.70 3.99
C GLU A 21 -12.48 34.99 4.07
N ALA A 22 -13.58 35.74 4.22
CA ALA A 22 -14.93 35.18 4.23
C ALA A 22 -15.31 34.52 2.90
N ALA A 23 -15.00 35.15 1.77
CA ALA A 23 -15.23 34.60 0.44
C ALA A 23 -14.38 33.34 0.18
N LEU A 24 -13.11 33.33 0.64
CA LEU A 24 -12.25 32.15 0.60
C LEU A 24 -12.78 31.03 1.47
N ALA A 25 -13.28 31.33 2.67
CA ALA A 25 -13.89 30.35 3.56
C ALA A 25 -15.18 29.74 2.96
N GLU A 26 -16.00 30.56 2.31
CA GLU A 26 -17.20 30.10 1.59
C GLU A 26 -16.83 29.24 0.36
N MET A 27 -15.80 29.64 -0.39
CA MET A 27 -15.27 28.86 -1.51
C MET A 27 -14.67 27.53 -1.04
N LYS A 28 -13.99 27.51 0.11
CA LYS A 28 -13.51 26.29 0.79
C LYS A 28 -14.67 25.39 1.22
N ARG A 29 -15.82 25.96 1.63
CA ARG A 29 -17.04 25.22 1.99
C ARG A 29 -17.81 24.64 0.80
N ARG A 30 -17.75 25.27 -0.37
CA ARG A 30 -18.34 24.70 -1.60
C ARG A 30 -17.51 23.49 -2.03
N GLN A 31 -17.95 22.32 -1.59
CA GLN A 31 -17.38 21.03 -2.01
C GLN A 31 -17.38 20.93 -3.54
N ARG A 32 -16.19 20.97 -4.12
CA ARG A 32 -15.94 20.36 -5.42
C ARG A 32 -15.88 18.86 -5.16
N PHE A 33 -16.77 18.09 -5.78
CA PHE A 33 -16.64 16.64 -5.76
C PHE A 33 -15.29 16.25 -6.37
N GLY A 34 -14.50 15.44 -5.65
CA GLY A 34 -13.17 15.00 -6.06
C GLY A 34 -12.08 15.24 -5.01
N LEU A 35 -10.85 14.85 -5.33
CA LEU A 35 -9.70 15.05 -4.47
C LEU A 35 -9.32 16.54 -4.44
N VAL A 36 -9.59 17.23 -3.33
CA VAL A 36 -9.16 18.60 -3.09
C VAL A 36 -8.07 18.57 -2.03
N PHE A 37 -6.83 18.77 -2.45
CA PHE A 37 -5.69 18.89 -1.54
C PHE A 37 -4.90 20.14 -1.88
N GLU A 38 -4.19 20.66 -0.89
CA GLU A 38 -3.31 21.78 -1.12
C GLU A 38 -2.02 21.28 -1.75
N GLU A 39 -1.62 21.90 -2.87
CA GLU A 39 -0.26 21.74 -3.41
C GLU A 39 0.73 22.22 -2.36
N HIS A 40 1.18 21.29 -1.52
CA HIS A 40 2.23 21.56 -0.57
C HIS A 40 3.56 21.35 -1.26
N VAL A 41 4.37 22.38 -1.24
CA VAL A 41 5.67 22.37 -1.84
C VAL A 41 6.66 22.00 -0.74
N PRO A 42 7.49 20.93 -0.87
CA PRO A 42 8.61 20.79 0.07
C PRO A 42 9.42 22.08 0.00
N GLU A 43 9.69 22.69 1.15
CA GLU A 43 10.26 24.04 1.21
C GLU A 43 11.61 24.10 0.47
N THR A 44 12.39 23.02 0.51
CA THR A 44 13.68 22.90 -0.18
C THR A 44 14.04 21.47 -0.60
N THR A 45 14.89 21.36 -1.63
CA THR A 45 15.61 20.14 -2.01
C THR A 45 17.10 20.29 -1.68
N ALA A 46 17.65 19.32 -0.95
CA ALA A 46 19.08 19.22 -0.69
C ALA A 46 19.86 18.79 -1.94
N LEU A 47 20.91 19.55 -2.27
CA LEU A 47 21.79 19.29 -3.43
C LEU A 47 23.16 18.80 -2.95
N TYR A 48 23.25 17.49 -2.74
CA TYR A 48 24.49 16.84 -2.36
C TYR A 48 25.56 16.99 -3.45
N GLY A 49 26.76 17.39 -3.06
CA GLY A 49 27.91 17.54 -3.96
C GLY A 49 27.95 18.84 -4.77
N LEU A 50 26.93 19.72 -4.67
CA LEU A 50 27.01 21.03 -5.30
C LEU A 50 27.99 21.93 -4.51
N PRO A 51 29.01 22.52 -5.16
CA PRO A 51 29.93 23.41 -4.48
C PRO A 51 29.19 24.66 -4.00
N ILE A 52 29.41 25.02 -2.74
CA ILE A 52 28.86 26.23 -2.12
C ILE A 52 29.63 27.44 -2.63
N ARG A 53 28.90 28.49 -3.00
CA ARG A 53 29.44 29.76 -3.51
C ARG A 53 28.78 30.93 -2.79
N VAL A 54 29.36 32.12 -2.91
CA VAL A 54 28.70 33.36 -2.49
C VAL A 54 27.37 33.49 -3.24
N GLY A 55 26.30 33.78 -2.51
CA GLY A 55 24.91 33.82 -3.00
C GLY A 55 24.16 32.48 -2.92
N SER A 56 24.84 31.36 -2.65
CA SER A 56 24.19 30.06 -2.45
C SER A 56 23.20 30.09 -1.29
N LEU A 57 22.06 29.44 -1.50
CA LEU A 57 21.12 29.11 -0.43
C LEU A 57 21.57 27.78 0.20
N VAL A 58 21.70 27.75 1.53
CA VAL A 58 22.26 26.62 2.26
C VAL A 58 21.44 26.33 3.52
N GLN A 59 21.55 25.10 4.01
CA GLN A 59 21.12 24.68 5.34
C GLN A 59 22.30 24.06 6.08
N ARG A 60 22.27 24.06 7.41
CA ARG A 60 23.28 23.39 8.21
C ARG A 60 23.03 21.87 8.25
N ARG A 61 24.09 21.07 8.23
CA ARG A 61 24.04 19.60 8.24
C ARG A 61 23.67 19.03 9.61
N ASP A 62 24.05 19.72 10.68
CA ASP A 62 23.77 19.37 12.08
C ASP A 62 22.32 19.62 12.48
N ASN A 63 21.60 20.46 11.73
CA ASN A 63 20.25 20.90 12.08
C ASN A 63 19.29 20.91 10.89
N THR A 64 19.18 19.78 10.20
CA THR A 64 18.21 19.60 9.09
C THR A 64 16.75 19.66 9.52
N GLN A 65 16.44 19.62 10.82
CA GLN A 65 15.07 19.69 11.35
C GLN A 65 14.57 21.11 11.56
N ALA A 66 15.45 22.10 11.79
CA ALA A 66 15.04 23.46 12.11
C ALA A 66 14.47 24.25 10.92
N LYS A 67 14.51 23.73 9.69
CA LYS A 67 14.04 24.37 8.43
C LYS A 67 14.63 25.76 8.13
N MET A 68 15.47 26.32 9.00
CA MET A 68 16.11 27.61 8.82
C MET A 68 17.08 27.56 7.64
N LEU A 69 16.87 28.46 6.69
CA LEU A 69 17.70 28.61 5.51
C LEU A 69 18.63 29.79 5.69
N TYR A 70 19.82 29.68 5.11
CA TYR A 70 20.81 30.74 5.14
C TYR A 70 21.27 31.08 3.73
N ARG A 71 21.68 32.34 3.53
CA ARG A 71 22.34 32.79 2.32
C ARG A 71 23.81 33.03 2.60
N VAL A 72 24.68 32.46 1.77
CA VAL A 72 26.12 32.71 1.86
C VAL A 72 26.42 34.11 1.35
N THR A 73 26.98 34.98 2.19
CA THR A 73 27.29 36.38 1.83
C THR A 73 28.78 36.59 1.55
N ALA A 74 29.65 35.82 2.19
CA ALA A 74 31.09 35.81 1.93
C ALA A 74 31.68 34.43 2.18
N MET A 75 32.83 34.16 1.58
CA MET A 75 33.63 32.95 1.82
C MET A 75 35.10 33.34 1.93
N ASP A 76 35.82 32.71 2.85
CA ASP A 76 37.26 32.89 2.99
C ASP A 76 38.05 31.75 2.32
N SER A 77 39.36 31.93 2.22
CA SER A 77 40.28 30.93 1.69
C SER A 77 40.57 29.78 2.67
N GLN A 78 40.05 29.84 3.89
CA GLN A 78 40.24 28.85 4.95
C GLN A 78 39.06 27.88 5.07
N GLY A 79 38.05 28.02 4.21
CA GLY A 79 36.89 27.13 4.14
C GLY A 79 35.75 27.50 5.08
N GLN A 80 35.70 28.75 5.55
CA GLN A 80 34.55 29.32 6.28
C GLN A 80 33.66 30.10 5.32
N ALA A 81 32.34 29.97 5.52
CA ALA A 81 31.33 30.79 4.87
C ALA A 81 30.68 31.69 5.91
N LYS A 82 30.55 32.98 5.60
CA LYS A 82 29.66 33.89 6.34
C LYS A 82 28.25 33.68 5.81
N VAL A 83 27.34 33.25 6.68
CA VAL A 83 25.97 32.90 6.33
C VAL A 83 24.99 33.79 7.07
N GLU A 84 23.94 34.24 6.39
CA GLU A 84 22.90 35.11 6.92
C GLU A 84 21.54 34.39 6.89
N PRO A 85 20.79 34.33 8.01
CA PRO A 85 19.47 33.70 8.03
C PRO A 85 18.49 34.39 7.07
N THR A 86 17.72 33.60 6.31
CA THR A 86 16.75 34.18 5.35
C THR A 86 15.53 34.83 6.00
N GLU A 87 15.28 34.56 7.28
CA GLU A 87 14.17 35.13 8.06
C GLU A 87 14.59 36.37 8.87
N GLY A 88 15.82 36.84 8.67
CA GLY A 88 16.41 37.95 9.43
C GLY A 88 17.19 37.47 10.66
N GLY A 89 18.38 38.02 10.84
CA GLY A 89 19.29 37.68 11.93
C GLY A 89 20.71 38.13 11.62
N GLU A 90 21.58 38.09 12.62
CA GLU A 90 22.98 38.47 12.44
C GLU A 90 23.75 37.42 11.64
N PRO A 91 24.62 37.83 10.69
CA PRO A 91 25.46 36.89 9.96
C PRO A 91 26.44 36.16 10.88
N GLU A 92 26.53 34.84 10.73
CA GLU A 92 27.45 33.99 11.49
C GLU A 92 28.48 33.29 10.57
N PRO A 93 29.71 33.06 11.04
CA PRO A 93 30.68 32.22 10.33
C PRO A 93 30.37 30.73 10.59
N VAL A 94 30.29 29.95 9.51
CA VAL A 94 30.05 28.50 9.56
C VAL A 94 31.04 27.79 8.62
N PRO A 95 31.68 26.69 9.03
CA PRO A 95 32.50 25.89 8.13
C PRO A 95 31.69 25.42 6.91
N VAL A 96 32.26 25.56 5.71
CA VAL A 96 31.60 25.13 4.46
C VAL A 96 31.28 23.63 4.48
N ALA A 97 32.09 22.84 5.18
CA ALA A 97 31.87 21.40 5.37
C ALA A 97 30.56 21.07 6.12
N ASP A 98 30.10 21.97 6.98
CA ASP A 98 28.89 21.81 7.79
C ASP A 98 27.64 22.36 7.08
N LEU A 99 27.81 22.91 5.89
CA LEU A 99 26.74 23.44 5.07
C LEU A 99 26.35 22.44 3.97
N LEU A 100 25.08 22.52 3.58
CA LEU A 100 24.52 21.79 2.47
C LEU A 100 23.79 22.78 1.56
N ALA A 101 24.16 22.81 0.29
CA ALA A 101 23.44 23.60 -0.70
C ALA A 101 22.00 23.09 -0.84
N VAL A 102 21.06 24.02 -0.89
CA VAL A 102 19.65 23.71 -1.08
C VAL A 102 19.05 24.59 -2.16
N LYS A 103 18.00 24.10 -2.80
CA LYS A 103 17.18 24.89 -3.71
C LYS A 103 15.75 24.93 -3.21
N ARG A 104 15.13 26.10 -3.28
CA ARG A 104 13.68 26.20 -3.09
C ARG A 104 12.99 25.49 -4.24
N PHE A 105 11.92 24.79 -3.93
CA PHE A 105 11.17 24.09 -4.96
C PHE A 105 10.48 25.11 -5.89
N GLY A 106 10.56 24.87 -7.20
CA GLY A 106 10.19 25.84 -8.24
C GLY A 106 11.38 26.59 -8.83
N GLU A 107 12.53 26.61 -8.13
CA GLU A 107 13.78 26.98 -8.79
C GLU A 107 14.22 25.85 -9.73
N PRO A 108 14.70 26.17 -10.94
CA PRO A 108 15.17 25.17 -11.87
C PRO A 108 16.39 24.43 -11.29
N VAL A 109 16.27 23.11 -11.23
CA VAL A 109 17.37 22.19 -10.93
C VAL A 109 17.64 21.42 -12.21
N PHE A 110 18.90 21.41 -12.65
CA PHE A 110 19.35 20.65 -13.81
C PHE A 110 20.08 19.39 -13.31
N PRO A 111 19.37 18.26 -13.16
CA PRO A 111 19.99 17.04 -12.67
C PRO A 111 21.00 16.51 -13.70
N ALA A 112 22.13 16.00 -13.20
CA ALA A 112 23.12 15.28 -13.98
C ALA A 112 23.50 14.00 -13.23
N LEU A 113 23.83 12.94 -13.97
CA LEU A 113 24.31 11.69 -13.39
C LEU A 113 25.84 11.70 -13.33
N THR A 114 26.37 11.36 -12.16
CA THR A 114 27.79 11.06 -11.99
C THR A 114 27.93 9.55 -11.82
N PRO A 115 28.76 8.86 -12.62
CA PRO A 115 29.02 7.44 -12.43
C PRO A 115 29.65 7.19 -11.06
N LEU A 116 29.02 6.36 -10.23
CA LEU A 116 29.56 5.97 -8.91
C LEU A 116 30.36 4.67 -8.97
N GLY A 117 30.05 3.79 -9.93
CA GLY A 117 30.71 2.50 -10.09
C GLY A 117 29.91 1.59 -11.03
N SER A 118 30.47 0.40 -11.29
CA SER A 118 29.79 -0.66 -12.03
C SER A 118 30.19 -2.02 -11.48
N VAL A 119 29.28 -2.99 -11.59
CA VAL A 119 29.53 -4.39 -11.21
C VAL A 119 29.18 -5.25 -12.42
N ARG A 120 30.13 -6.09 -12.87
CA ARG A 120 29.92 -7.02 -13.98
C ARG A 120 29.81 -8.45 -13.42
N ARG A 121 28.65 -9.09 -13.60
CA ARG A 121 28.40 -10.50 -13.26
C ARG A 121 27.82 -11.33 -14.41
N GLY A 122 27.66 -10.74 -15.60
CA GLY A 122 27.07 -11.38 -16.78
C GLY A 122 27.92 -11.15 -18.03
N GLU A 123 27.56 -11.85 -19.09
CA GLU A 123 28.12 -11.69 -20.43
C GLU A 123 27.81 -10.30 -21.01
N ASP A 124 28.65 -9.82 -21.92
CA ASP A 124 28.58 -8.44 -22.47
C ASP A 124 27.33 -8.20 -23.34
N ASP A 125 26.62 -9.25 -23.76
CA ASP A 125 25.41 -9.19 -24.58
C ASP A 125 24.11 -9.06 -23.77
N LYS A 126 24.17 -9.23 -22.44
CA LYS A 126 23.00 -9.15 -21.57
C LYS A 126 22.62 -7.71 -21.21
N PRO A 127 21.33 -7.41 -20.99
CA PRO A 127 20.89 -6.08 -20.56
C PRO A 127 21.58 -5.65 -19.26
N HIS A 128 21.98 -4.39 -19.19
CA HIS A 128 22.54 -3.82 -17.98
C HIS A 128 21.43 -3.32 -17.04
N HIS A 129 21.68 -3.41 -15.73
CA HIS A 129 20.86 -2.77 -14.72
C HIS A 129 21.54 -1.47 -14.24
N ALA A 130 20.73 -0.45 -13.97
CA ALA A 130 21.20 0.82 -13.44
C ALA A 130 20.59 1.09 -12.07
N VAL A 131 21.40 1.64 -11.17
CA VAL A 131 20.95 2.14 -9.86
C VAL A 131 21.27 3.63 -9.82
N ILE A 132 20.25 4.45 -9.58
CA ILE A 132 20.38 5.90 -9.47
C ILE A 132 20.20 6.26 -7.99
N ASN A 133 21.23 6.86 -7.40
CA ASN A 133 21.13 7.44 -6.07
C ASN A 133 20.79 8.93 -6.19
N GLY A 134 19.65 9.34 -5.66
CA GLY A 134 19.22 10.73 -5.67
C GLY A 134 17.78 10.91 -5.23
N GLU A 135 17.33 12.15 -5.21
CA GLU A 135 15.92 12.48 -5.01
C GLU A 135 15.12 12.02 -6.24
N ASN A 136 14.10 11.20 -6.02
CA ASN A 136 13.42 10.47 -7.08
C ASN A 136 12.61 11.37 -8.02
N PHE A 137 12.04 12.48 -7.56
CA PHE A 137 11.37 13.44 -8.46
C PHE A 137 12.34 14.00 -9.50
N HIS A 138 13.54 14.41 -9.12
CA HIS A 138 14.56 14.89 -10.07
C HIS A 138 15.14 13.78 -10.93
N ALA A 139 15.34 12.57 -10.38
CA ALA A 139 15.77 11.41 -11.17
C ALA A 139 14.74 11.08 -12.27
N LEU A 140 13.44 11.08 -11.94
CA LEU A 140 12.37 10.86 -12.90
C LEU A 140 12.32 11.97 -13.97
N GLN A 141 12.55 13.23 -13.61
CA GLN A 141 12.64 14.33 -14.60
C GLN A 141 13.72 14.08 -15.65
N LEU A 142 14.90 13.60 -15.21
CA LEU A 142 15.97 13.23 -16.12
C LEU A 142 15.59 12.04 -17.00
N LEU A 143 15.02 10.98 -16.41
CA LEU A 143 14.63 9.78 -17.14
C LEU A 143 13.56 10.06 -18.19
N VAL A 144 12.62 10.99 -17.94
CA VAL A 144 11.58 11.36 -18.91
C VAL A 144 12.17 11.87 -20.22
N TYR A 145 13.31 12.57 -20.17
CA TYR A 145 13.96 13.09 -21.37
C TYR A 145 14.48 11.96 -22.28
N GLN A 146 15.03 10.90 -21.70
CA GLN A 146 15.68 9.81 -22.45
C GLN A 146 14.75 8.60 -22.71
N PHE A 147 13.86 8.30 -21.77
CA PHE A 147 13.09 7.06 -21.70
C PHE A 147 11.57 7.29 -21.68
N GLY A 148 11.11 8.49 -22.04
CA GLY A 148 9.68 8.79 -22.16
C GLY A 148 8.97 7.77 -23.07
N GLY A 149 7.87 7.20 -22.59
CA GLY A 149 7.08 6.21 -23.30
C GLY A 149 7.76 4.86 -23.54
N GLN A 150 8.86 4.55 -22.85
CA GLN A 150 9.64 3.30 -23.07
C GLN A 150 9.56 2.33 -21.90
N VAL A 151 9.02 2.73 -20.75
CA VAL A 151 8.98 1.89 -19.55
C VAL A 151 7.78 0.95 -19.60
N ASP A 152 8.06 -0.34 -19.44
CA ASP A 152 7.06 -1.41 -19.48
C ASP A 152 6.23 -1.51 -18.19
N CYS A 153 6.91 -1.45 -17.05
CA CYS A 153 6.31 -1.63 -15.74
C CYS A 153 6.99 -0.69 -14.76
N ILE A 154 6.20 -0.02 -13.91
CA ILE A 154 6.70 0.73 -12.77
C ILE A 154 6.10 0.09 -11.52
N TYR A 155 6.96 -0.35 -10.60
CA TYR A 155 6.57 -0.77 -9.26
C TYR A 155 7.13 0.23 -8.26
N ILE A 156 6.28 0.72 -7.36
CA ILE A 156 6.68 1.63 -6.29
C ILE A 156 6.05 1.23 -4.96
N ASP A 157 6.85 1.37 -3.90
CA ASP A 157 6.47 1.20 -2.50
C ASP A 157 6.68 2.53 -1.77
N PRO A 158 5.76 3.50 -1.92
CA PRO A 158 5.88 4.82 -1.31
C PRO A 158 5.76 4.76 0.22
N PRO A 159 6.24 5.77 0.96
CA PRO A 159 6.03 5.83 2.40
C PRO A 159 4.53 5.88 2.73
N TYR A 160 4.08 5.04 3.65
CA TYR A 160 2.66 4.87 3.98
C TYR A 160 2.09 5.96 4.91
N ASN A 161 2.90 6.97 5.27
CA ASN A 161 2.49 8.08 6.14
C ASN A 161 1.95 7.61 7.53
N THR A 162 2.55 6.54 8.06
CA THR A 162 2.15 5.89 9.32
C THR A 162 2.61 6.64 10.58
N GLY A 163 3.49 7.63 10.45
CA GLY A 163 4.16 8.29 11.58
C GLY A 163 5.25 7.44 12.28
N ALA A 164 5.44 6.18 11.83
CA ALA A 164 6.38 5.25 12.47
C ALA A 164 7.84 5.65 12.24
N ARG A 165 8.68 5.46 13.29
CA ARG A 165 10.14 5.60 13.19
C ARG A 165 10.75 4.35 12.56
N ASP A 166 10.71 4.30 11.25
CA ASP A 166 11.32 3.27 10.44
C ASP A 166 12.59 3.85 9.76
N TRP A 167 13.62 3.02 9.59
CA TRP A 167 14.90 3.42 9.00
C TRP A 167 14.91 3.36 7.47
N LYS A 168 13.94 2.67 6.87
CA LYS A 168 13.82 2.40 5.43
C LYS A 168 13.14 3.56 4.69
N TYR A 169 12.20 4.23 5.34
CA TYR A 169 11.35 5.27 4.80
C TYR A 169 11.32 6.48 5.75
N ASN A 170 11.35 7.69 5.18
CA ASN A 170 10.94 8.86 5.94
C ASN A 170 9.41 8.89 6.05
N ASN A 171 8.86 8.03 6.92
CA ASN A 171 7.44 8.00 7.27
C ASN A 171 7.00 9.25 8.06
N ARG A 172 7.92 10.18 8.36
CA ARG A 172 7.69 11.53 8.85
C ARG A 172 7.94 12.58 7.76
N TYR A 173 7.61 12.26 6.50
CA TYR A 173 7.56 13.28 5.45
C TYR A 173 6.67 14.46 5.88
N VAL A 174 5.68 14.18 6.72
CA VAL A 174 4.93 15.19 7.47
C VAL A 174 4.83 14.79 8.95
N ASP A 175 4.84 15.77 9.85
CA ASP A 175 4.60 15.55 11.27
C ASP A 175 3.16 15.05 11.50
N ASP A 176 2.97 14.12 12.45
CA ASP A 176 1.65 13.58 12.78
C ASP A 176 0.71 14.66 13.34
N ALA A 177 1.27 15.70 13.96
CA ALA A 177 0.53 16.86 14.45
C ALA A 177 0.15 17.86 13.34
N ASP A 178 0.62 17.67 12.11
CA ASP A 178 0.35 18.57 11.00
C ASP A 178 -1.04 18.28 10.40
N ALA A 179 -1.94 19.26 10.52
CA ALA A 179 -3.28 19.18 9.96
C ALA A 179 -3.30 18.92 8.44
N TRP A 180 -2.19 19.19 7.74
CA TRP A 180 -2.07 19.06 6.29
C TRP A 180 -1.37 17.78 5.83
N ARG A 181 -1.08 16.82 6.73
CA ARG A 181 -0.27 15.62 6.41
C ARG A 181 -0.65 14.90 5.12
N HIS A 182 -1.94 14.63 4.94
CA HIS A 182 -2.46 13.95 3.75
C HIS A 182 -2.27 14.82 2.49
N SER A 183 -2.51 16.13 2.60
CA SER A 183 -2.31 17.05 1.47
C SER A 183 -0.85 17.11 1.01
N LYS A 184 0.11 17.11 1.95
CA LYS A 184 1.53 17.13 1.55
C LYS A 184 1.98 15.80 0.96
N TRP A 185 1.48 14.69 1.48
CA TRP A 185 1.72 13.36 0.91
C TRP A 185 1.16 13.27 -0.51
N LEU A 186 -0.07 13.74 -0.72
CA LEU A 186 -0.69 13.77 -2.04
C LEU A 186 0.09 14.65 -3.02
N SER A 187 0.48 15.87 -2.61
CA SER A 187 1.31 16.75 -3.46
C SER A 187 2.66 16.11 -3.82
N MET A 188 3.28 15.39 -2.89
CA MET A 188 4.51 14.64 -3.12
C MET A 188 4.29 13.51 -4.15
N MET A 189 3.25 12.71 -3.98
CA MET A 189 2.94 11.59 -4.86
C MET A 189 2.50 12.02 -6.25
N GLU A 190 1.59 12.98 -6.34
CA GLU A 190 1.03 13.46 -7.61
C GLU A 190 2.13 13.88 -8.60
N LYS A 191 3.10 14.67 -8.13
CA LYS A 191 4.23 15.15 -8.94
C LYS A 191 5.04 14.01 -9.53
N ARG A 192 5.26 12.94 -8.76
CA ARG A 192 6.01 11.75 -9.20
C ARG A 192 5.19 10.89 -10.14
N LEU A 193 3.92 10.66 -9.82
CA LEU A 193 2.99 9.89 -10.66
C LEU A 193 2.77 10.56 -12.02
N ARG A 194 2.75 11.90 -12.08
CA ARG A 194 2.72 12.65 -13.36
C ARG A 194 3.96 12.39 -14.23
N LEU A 195 5.13 12.23 -13.63
CA LEU A 195 6.35 11.86 -14.36
C LEU A 195 6.35 10.38 -14.74
N ALA A 196 5.93 9.50 -13.83
CA ALA A 196 5.77 8.06 -14.08
C ALA A 196 4.84 7.80 -15.28
N LYS A 197 3.72 8.53 -15.37
CA LYS A 197 2.80 8.48 -16.53
C LYS A 197 3.49 8.78 -17.86
N LYS A 198 4.45 9.71 -17.88
CA LYS A 198 5.21 10.07 -19.09
C LYS A 198 6.26 9.02 -19.46
N LEU A 199 6.76 8.26 -18.48
CA LEU A 199 7.73 7.20 -18.70
C LEU A 199 7.09 5.93 -19.25
N LEU A 200 5.88 5.61 -18.79
CA LEU A 200 5.17 4.39 -19.17
C LEU A 200 4.82 4.37 -20.66
N LYS A 201 4.95 3.19 -21.28
CA LYS A 201 4.37 2.89 -22.59
C LYS A 201 2.84 3.03 -22.55
N PRO A 202 2.19 3.23 -23.72
CA PRO A 202 0.72 3.26 -23.80
C PRO A 202 0.04 1.99 -23.28
N ASP A 203 0.72 0.85 -23.36
CA ASP A 203 0.28 -0.44 -22.83
C ASP A 203 0.95 -0.80 -21.49
N GLY A 204 1.62 0.15 -20.83
CA GLY A 204 2.37 -0.09 -19.61
C GLY A 204 1.50 -0.36 -18.38
N VAL A 205 2.14 -0.82 -17.31
CA VAL A 205 1.48 -1.06 -16.01
C VAL A 205 2.18 -0.29 -14.90
N LEU A 206 1.39 0.41 -14.08
CA LEU A 206 1.85 1.00 -12.82
C LEU A 206 1.31 0.17 -11.66
N ILE A 207 2.21 -0.21 -10.74
CA ILE A 207 1.91 -0.95 -9.52
C ILE A 207 2.35 -0.09 -8.34
N VAL A 208 1.43 0.21 -7.43
CA VAL A 208 1.69 1.01 -6.23
C VAL A 208 1.20 0.25 -5.01
N THR A 209 2.11 -0.13 -4.12
CA THR A 209 1.74 -0.68 -2.80
C THR A 209 1.35 0.44 -1.85
N ILE A 210 0.42 0.15 -0.94
CA ILE A 210 -0.06 1.12 0.05
C ILE A 210 -0.68 0.39 1.24
N ASP A 211 -0.70 1.05 2.39
CA ASP A 211 -1.53 0.63 3.52
C ASP A 211 -2.84 1.43 3.58
N GLU A 212 -3.64 1.15 4.60
CA GLU A 212 -4.94 1.78 4.84
C GLU A 212 -4.90 3.29 5.11
N ASN A 213 -3.75 3.87 5.47
CA ASN A 213 -3.67 5.30 5.84
C ASN A 213 -3.87 6.21 4.64
N GLU A 214 -3.32 5.83 3.49
CA GLU A 214 -3.38 6.61 2.25
C GLU A 214 -4.10 5.87 1.11
N LEU A 215 -4.63 4.66 1.36
CA LEU A 215 -5.36 3.84 0.38
C LEU A 215 -6.39 4.64 -0.43
N HIS A 216 -7.30 5.31 0.28
CA HIS A 216 -8.40 6.03 -0.37
C HIS A 216 -7.93 7.29 -1.08
N HIS A 217 -6.98 8.03 -0.49
CA HIS A 217 -6.43 9.23 -1.11
C HIS A 217 -5.67 8.90 -2.40
N LEU A 218 -4.86 7.83 -2.37
CA LEU A 218 -4.15 7.33 -3.54
C LEU A 218 -5.12 6.84 -4.62
N GLY A 219 -6.16 6.09 -4.26
CA GLY A 219 -7.16 5.60 -5.22
C GLY A 219 -7.79 6.74 -6.03
N VAL A 220 -8.31 7.76 -5.36
CA VAL A 220 -8.92 8.92 -6.04
C VAL A 220 -7.88 9.71 -6.86
N MET A 221 -6.63 9.79 -6.39
CA MET A 221 -5.55 10.41 -7.17
C MET A 221 -5.24 9.63 -8.45
N LEU A 222 -5.19 8.30 -8.37
CA LEU A 222 -4.93 7.45 -9.53
C LEU A 222 -6.08 7.57 -10.53
N GLU A 223 -7.34 7.56 -10.09
CA GLU A 223 -8.51 7.85 -10.95
C GLU A 223 -8.39 9.20 -11.66
N THR A 224 -7.91 10.23 -10.96
CA THR A 224 -7.73 11.57 -11.54
C THR A 224 -6.59 11.60 -12.56
N LEU A 225 -5.47 10.92 -12.30
CA LEU A 225 -4.29 10.94 -13.15
C LEU A 225 -4.39 9.97 -14.34
N PHE A 226 -5.13 8.87 -14.19
CA PHE A 226 -5.27 7.79 -15.16
C PHE A 226 -6.76 7.43 -15.36
N PRO A 227 -7.57 8.36 -15.90
CA PRO A 227 -9.03 8.18 -16.00
C PRO A 227 -9.44 7.03 -16.95
N ASP A 228 -8.63 6.78 -17.98
CA ASP A 228 -8.93 5.75 -19.00
C ASP A 228 -8.26 4.40 -18.68
N ALA A 229 -7.50 4.31 -17.59
CA ALA A 229 -6.80 3.09 -17.22
C ALA A 229 -7.72 2.15 -16.43
N LEU A 230 -7.55 0.84 -16.65
CA LEU A 230 -8.18 -0.15 -15.78
C LEU A 230 -7.43 -0.17 -14.45
N GLN A 231 -8.15 0.13 -13.36
CA GLN A 231 -7.60 0.12 -12.02
C GLN A 231 -8.14 -1.08 -11.25
N GLN A 232 -7.24 -1.87 -10.68
CA GLN A 232 -7.57 -3.00 -9.85
C GLN A 232 -6.84 -2.89 -8.52
N MET A 233 -7.59 -2.82 -7.43
CA MET A 233 -7.06 -2.91 -6.08
C MET A 233 -6.98 -4.39 -5.66
N VAL A 234 -5.81 -4.81 -5.19
CA VAL A 234 -5.57 -6.15 -4.67
C VAL A 234 -5.23 -6.05 -3.19
N THR A 235 -5.80 -6.95 -2.39
CA THR A 235 -5.47 -7.10 -0.97
C THR A 235 -4.29 -8.08 -0.82
N ILE A 236 -3.27 -7.66 -0.09
CA ILE A 236 -2.08 -8.44 0.23
C ILE A 236 -2.18 -8.85 1.69
N CYS A 237 -2.27 -10.15 1.97
CA CYS A 237 -2.22 -10.65 3.34
C CYS A 237 -0.77 -10.61 3.84
N ILE A 238 -0.48 -9.72 4.79
CA ILE A 238 0.87 -9.54 5.36
C ILE A 238 1.07 -10.36 6.64
N ASN A 239 -0.01 -10.64 7.38
CA ASN A 239 0.05 -11.45 8.59
C ASN A 239 -1.32 -12.11 8.84
N PRO A 240 -1.49 -13.39 8.47
CA PRO A 240 -2.74 -14.12 8.68
C PRO A 240 -3.17 -14.21 10.15
N SER A 241 -2.23 -14.14 11.09
CA SER A 241 -2.52 -14.16 12.53
C SER A 241 -3.04 -12.83 13.07
N GLY A 242 -2.93 -11.76 12.28
CA GLY A 242 -3.30 -10.42 12.68
C GLY A 242 -2.24 -9.72 13.52
N ALA A 243 -1.99 -8.45 13.19
CA ALA A 243 -1.25 -7.51 14.01
C ALA A 243 -2.23 -6.77 14.93
N SER A 244 -2.04 -6.90 16.24
CA SER A 244 -2.87 -6.19 17.23
C SER A 244 -2.67 -4.67 17.12
N ARG A 245 -3.77 -3.92 17.20
CA ARG A 245 -3.77 -2.45 17.24
C ARG A 245 -4.19 -1.89 18.60
N GLY A 246 -4.10 -2.71 19.65
CA GLY A 246 -4.65 -2.39 20.96
C GLY A 246 -6.16 -2.63 20.99
N GLU A 247 -6.95 -1.57 21.06
CA GLU A 247 -8.42 -1.65 21.02
C GLU A 247 -8.90 -1.74 19.57
N GLY A 248 -9.73 -2.75 19.25
CA GLY A 248 -10.34 -2.91 17.93
C GLY A 248 -9.95 -4.20 17.21
N LEU A 249 -10.04 -4.18 15.87
CA LEU A 249 -9.75 -5.33 15.02
C LEU A 249 -8.26 -5.43 14.72
N SER A 250 -7.76 -6.67 14.61
CA SER A 250 -6.38 -6.92 14.18
C SER A 250 -6.26 -6.72 12.68
N ARG A 251 -5.16 -6.10 12.25
CA ARG A 251 -4.86 -5.88 10.84
C ARG A 251 -4.14 -7.10 10.26
N VAL A 252 -4.60 -7.61 9.12
CA VAL A 252 -3.97 -8.76 8.44
C VAL A 252 -3.39 -8.36 7.09
N GLU A 253 -3.70 -7.16 6.61
CA GLU A 253 -3.59 -6.81 5.20
C GLU A 253 -2.87 -5.48 4.89
N GLU A 254 -2.37 -5.43 3.66
CA GLU A 254 -1.95 -4.27 2.87
C GLU A 254 -2.65 -4.31 1.51
N TYR A 255 -2.38 -3.32 0.68
CA TYR A 255 -3.02 -3.17 -0.61
C TYR A 255 -1.99 -2.86 -1.70
N ALA A 256 -2.35 -3.21 -2.93
CA ALA A 256 -1.66 -2.75 -4.12
C ALA A 256 -2.67 -2.31 -5.18
N PHE A 257 -2.43 -1.16 -5.79
CA PHE A 257 -3.14 -0.73 -6.99
C PHE A 257 -2.36 -1.18 -8.22
N PHE A 258 -3.03 -1.91 -9.10
CA PHE A 258 -2.58 -2.21 -10.46
C PHE A 258 -3.34 -1.29 -11.42
N VAL A 259 -2.60 -0.43 -12.11
CA VAL A 259 -3.14 0.54 -13.07
C VAL A 259 -2.62 0.13 -14.45
N PHE A 260 -3.51 -0.48 -15.24
CA PHE A 260 -3.22 -0.96 -16.60
C PHE A 260 -3.61 0.14 -17.60
N LEU A 261 -2.64 0.70 -18.31
CA LEU A 261 -2.88 1.77 -19.28
C LEU A 261 -3.46 1.24 -20.60
N GLY A 262 -3.29 -0.05 -20.88
CA GLY A 262 -3.87 -0.76 -22.02
C GLY A 262 -3.12 -2.05 -22.30
N GLY A 263 -3.71 -2.95 -23.11
CA GLY A 263 -3.05 -4.12 -23.74
C GLY A 263 -2.53 -5.24 -22.83
N ARG A 264 -2.00 -4.92 -21.65
CA ARG A 264 -1.43 -5.87 -20.68
C ARG A 264 -2.44 -6.26 -19.64
N GLN A 265 -2.38 -7.51 -19.27
CA GLN A 265 -3.26 -8.13 -18.29
C GLN A 265 -2.51 -9.23 -17.56
N PRO A 266 -2.96 -9.60 -16.34
CA PRO A 266 -2.44 -10.77 -15.65
C PRO A 266 -2.52 -12.02 -16.53
N ALA A 267 -1.44 -12.79 -16.57
CA ALA A 267 -1.44 -14.10 -17.20
C ALA A 267 -1.81 -15.15 -16.14
N PRO A 268 -2.61 -16.17 -16.49
CA PRO A 268 -2.88 -17.28 -15.58
C PRO A 268 -1.59 -18.04 -15.29
N THR A 269 -1.34 -18.32 -14.01
CA THR A 269 -0.24 -19.15 -13.52
C THR A 269 -0.78 -20.43 -12.91
N GLU A 270 0.05 -21.47 -12.86
CA GLU A 270 -0.30 -22.74 -12.16
C GLU A 270 -0.31 -22.56 -10.63
N ASP A 271 0.43 -21.58 -10.12
CA ASP A 271 0.43 -21.19 -8.73
C ASP A 271 -0.80 -20.32 -8.43
N ASP A 272 -1.56 -20.70 -7.40
CA ASP A 272 -2.70 -19.92 -6.92
C ASP A 272 -2.27 -18.66 -6.15
N MET A 273 -0.99 -18.58 -5.75
CA MET A 273 -0.36 -17.50 -5.00
C MET A 273 -1.09 -17.15 -3.68
N LEU A 274 -2.00 -18.02 -3.23
CA LEU A 274 -2.76 -17.91 -1.98
C LEU A 274 -2.08 -18.67 -0.84
N VAL A 275 -1.18 -19.61 -1.17
CA VAL A 275 -0.48 -20.44 -0.19
C VAL A 275 1.03 -20.29 -0.41
N SER A 276 1.68 -19.49 0.42
CA SER A 276 3.14 -19.44 0.43
C SER A 276 3.68 -20.81 0.87
N GLY A 277 4.71 -21.33 0.19
CA GLY A 277 5.25 -22.68 0.40
C GLY A 277 5.74 -23.00 1.83
N GLY A 278 5.72 -22.04 2.76
CA GLY A 278 6.00 -22.24 4.19
C GLY A 278 4.78 -22.56 5.05
N ASP A 279 3.56 -22.25 4.60
CA ASP A 279 2.30 -22.52 5.35
C ASP A 279 1.60 -23.81 4.92
N VAL A 280 2.15 -24.51 3.92
CA VAL A 280 1.70 -25.86 3.61
C VAL A 280 2.26 -26.79 4.68
N ASP A 281 1.52 -26.96 5.77
CA ASP A 281 1.62 -28.19 6.55
C ASP A 281 1.16 -29.34 5.63
N LEU A 282 2.10 -29.86 4.84
CA LEU A 282 1.91 -31.00 3.95
C LEU A 282 1.44 -32.25 4.70
N SER A 283 1.46 -32.25 6.05
CA SER A 283 0.86 -33.31 6.86
C SER A 283 -0.67 -33.23 6.94
N LYS A 284 -1.27 -32.07 6.63
CA LYS A 284 -2.73 -31.86 6.58
C LYS A 284 -3.33 -31.94 5.18
N THR A 285 -2.50 -31.89 4.15
CA THR A 285 -2.90 -32.29 2.80
C THR A 285 -2.60 -33.77 2.67
N GLY A 286 -3.65 -34.59 2.58
CA GLY A 286 -3.46 -36.00 2.21
C GLY A 286 -2.65 -36.09 0.91
N ALA A 287 -1.86 -37.14 0.77
CA ALA A 287 -0.94 -37.38 -0.34
C ALA A 287 -1.51 -36.87 -1.69
N GLN A 288 -0.79 -35.95 -2.33
CA GLN A 288 -1.11 -35.25 -3.59
C GLN A 288 -1.76 -33.85 -3.51
N GLY A 289 -1.57 -33.08 -2.43
CA GLY A 289 -1.78 -31.62 -2.48
C GLY A 289 -3.23 -31.18 -2.72
N VAL A 290 -4.21 -32.08 -2.61
CA VAL A 290 -5.63 -31.73 -2.80
C VAL A 290 -6.20 -31.20 -1.49
N ARG A 291 -6.53 -29.90 -1.48
CA ARG A 291 -7.26 -29.27 -0.37
C ARG A 291 -8.75 -29.61 -0.48
N TRP A 292 -9.22 -30.58 0.30
CA TRP A 292 -10.61 -31.05 0.27
C TRP A 292 -11.66 -29.95 0.49
N GLU A 293 -11.28 -28.85 1.15
CA GLU A 293 -12.10 -27.66 1.31
C GLU A 293 -12.52 -27.02 -0.02
N TRP A 294 -11.71 -27.14 -1.07
CA TRP A 294 -12.02 -26.63 -2.40
C TRP A 294 -12.98 -27.52 -3.20
N LEU A 295 -13.12 -28.78 -2.77
CA LEU A 295 -14.18 -29.67 -3.25
C LEU A 295 -15.49 -29.43 -2.47
N MET A 296 -15.48 -28.59 -1.43
CA MET A 296 -16.70 -28.15 -0.76
C MET A 296 -17.32 -26.97 -1.51
N ARG A 297 -18.63 -27.02 -1.69
CA ARG A 297 -19.39 -25.97 -2.36
C ARG A 297 -19.63 -24.79 -1.41
N GLY A 298 -19.11 -23.61 -1.75
CA GLY A 298 -19.37 -22.35 -1.03
C GLY A 298 -20.61 -21.58 -1.53
N GLY A 299 -21.03 -20.56 -0.77
CA GLY A 299 -22.14 -19.65 -1.11
C GLY A 299 -23.52 -20.08 -0.62
N ASN A 300 -24.55 -19.24 -0.79
CA ASN A 300 -25.90 -19.42 -0.22
C ASN A 300 -26.82 -20.41 -0.99
N ALA A 301 -26.37 -20.96 -2.11
CA ALA A 301 -27.14 -21.86 -2.99
C ALA A 301 -26.53 -23.27 -3.07
N TRP A 302 -26.07 -23.78 -1.94
CA TRP A 302 -25.34 -25.05 -1.82
C TRP A 302 -26.24 -26.30 -1.75
N HIS A 303 -27.54 -26.13 -1.51
CA HIS A 303 -28.50 -27.22 -1.53
C HIS A 303 -28.72 -27.76 -2.94
N ARG A 304 -28.73 -29.08 -3.11
CA ARG A 304 -29.07 -29.78 -4.37
C ARG A 304 -30.35 -29.24 -4.99
N ALA A 305 -31.38 -29.00 -4.16
CA ALA A 305 -32.68 -28.50 -4.59
C ALA A 305 -32.61 -27.17 -5.35
N THR A 306 -31.59 -26.35 -5.12
CA THR A 306 -31.43 -25.05 -5.76
C THR A 306 -30.78 -25.14 -7.15
N ARG A 307 -29.95 -26.18 -7.39
CA ARG A 307 -29.21 -26.39 -8.65
C ARG A 307 -28.97 -27.90 -8.88
N PRO A 308 -29.99 -28.67 -9.30
CA PRO A 308 -29.92 -30.13 -9.41
C PRO A 308 -28.87 -30.62 -10.43
N ASN A 309 -28.66 -29.85 -11.51
CA ASN A 309 -27.72 -30.20 -12.59
C ASN A 309 -26.24 -30.00 -12.23
N LEU A 310 -25.92 -29.60 -10.99
CA LEU A 310 -24.56 -29.36 -10.50
C LEU A 310 -24.19 -30.27 -9.32
N CYS A 311 -24.84 -31.43 -9.21
CA CYS A 311 -24.56 -32.44 -8.20
C CYS A 311 -24.08 -33.74 -8.85
N TYR A 312 -22.77 -33.95 -8.82
CA TYR A 312 -22.11 -35.09 -9.46
C TYR A 312 -21.81 -36.20 -8.44
N PRO A 313 -22.04 -37.48 -8.79
CA PRO A 313 -21.63 -38.60 -7.97
C PRO A 313 -20.12 -38.81 -8.06
N ILE A 314 -19.46 -38.96 -6.91
CA ILE A 314 -18.06 -39.41 -6.84
C ILE A 314 -18.06 -40.94 -6.80
N LEU A 315 -17.41 -41.56 -7.77
CA LEU A 315 -17.29 -43.01 -7.90
C LEU A 315 -16.07 -43.48 -7.10
N LEU A 316 -16.25 -44.49 -6.26
CA LEU A 316 -15.18 -45.10 -5.48
C LEU A 316 -14.87 -46.51 -6.00
N ASN A 317 -13.64 -46.99 -5.79
CA ASN A 317 -13.33 -48.40 -5.93
C ASN A 317 -14.19 -49.26 -4.97
N GLU A 318 -14.22 -50.59 -5.19
CA GLU A 318 -15.08 -51.51 -4.43
C GLU A 318 -14.86 -51.42 -2.91
N ASP A 319 -13.62 -51.22 -2.49
CA ASP A 319 -13.24 -51.08 -1.07
C ASP A 319 -13.51 -49.67 -0.50
N GLY A 320 -13.93 -48.71 -1.33
CA GLY A 320 -14.27 -47.35 -0.91
C GLY A 320 -13.08 -46.45 -0.55
N THR A 321 -11.86 -46.89 -0.84
CA THR A 321 -10.60 -46.25 -0.43
C THR A 321 -10.04 -45.26 -1.44
N ARG A 322 -10.48 -45.30 -2.71
CA ARG A 322 -9.98 -44.45 -3.80
C ARG A 322 -11.11 -43.93 -4.67
N ILE A 323 -10.99 -42.68 -5.12
CA ILE A 323 -11.86 -42.12 -6.16
C ILE A 323 -11.39 -42.68 -7.51
N VAL A 324 -12.31 -43.29 -8.26
CA VAL A 324 -12.05 -43.88 -9.58
C VAL A 324 -12.71 -43.10 -10.71
N GLY A 325 -13.57 -42.13 -10.39
CA GLY A 325 -14.18 -41.24 -11.37
C GLY A 325 -15.29 -40.37 -10.80
N ALA A 326 -15.98 -39.66 -11.69
CA ALA A 326 -17.20 -38.91 -11.40
C ALA A 326 -18.25 -39.22 -12.47
N GLY A 327 -19.50 -39.47 -12.05
CA GLY A 327 -20.61 -39.72 -12.97
C GLY A 327 -21.32 -38.44 -13.40
N LYS A 328 -22.37 -38.59 -14.23
CA LYS A 328 -23.21 -37.46 -14.67
C LYS A 328 -24.02 -36.84 -13.52
N PRO A 329 -24.41 -35.55 -13.61
CA PRO A 329 -25.31 -34.96 -12.64
C PRO A 329 -26.57 -35.81 -12.47
N TYR A 330 -26.99 -36.04 -11.23
CA TYR A 330 -28.29 -36.63 -10.94
C TYR A 330 -29.25 -35.53 -10.51
N ASP A 331 -30.33 -35.36 -11.26
CA ASP A 331 -31.36 -34.34 -11.09
C ASP A 331 -32.61 -34.86 -10.36
N GLY A 332 -32.68 -36.18 -10.11
CA GLY A 332 -33.76 -36.80 -9.34
C GLY A 332 -33.73 -36.50 -7.83
N PRO A 333 -34.81 -36.88 -7.11
CA PRO A 333 -34.94 -36.64 -5.68
C PRO A 333 -33.94 -37.47 -4.85
N GLU A 334 -33.48 -36.91 -3.72
CA GLU A 334 -32.48 -37.53 -2.83
C GLU A 334 -32.96 -38.84 -2.19
N SER A 335 -34.28 -39.06 -2.10
CA SER A 335 -34.88 -40.30 -1.61
C SER A 335 -34.76 -41.46 -2.61
N GLU A 336 -34.70 -41.16 -3.90
CA GLU A 336 -34.64 -42.15 -5.00
C GLU A 336 -33.22 -42.34 -5.52
N ARG A 337 -32.28 -41.81 -4.76
CA ARG A 337 -30.86 -41.79 -5.07
C ARG A 337 -30.30 -43.20 -5.31
N PRO A 338 -29.77 -43.52 -6.50
CA PRO A 338 -29.10 -44.81 -6.74
C PRO A 338 -28.00 -45.09 -5.71
N LYS A 339 -27.90 -46.35 -5.27
CA LYS A 339 -26.83 -46.79 -4.36
C LYS A 339 -25.51 -47.04 -5.08
N SER A 340 -25.55 -47.24 -6.39
CA SER A 340 -24.40 -47.42 -7.28
C SER A 340 -24.67 -46.78 -8.64
N ILE A 341 -23.61 -46.33 -9.30
CA ILE A 341 -23.60 -45.76 -10.65
C ILE A 341 -22.42 -46.40 -11.37
N ASP A 342 -22.66 -46.98 -12.56
CA ASP A 342 -21.67 -47.67 -13.39
C ASP A 342 -20.87 -48.76 -12.65
N GLY A 343 -21.53 -49.53 -11.78
CA GLY A 343 -20.90 -50.58 -10.99
C GLY A 343 -20.16 -50.09 -9.73
N HIS A 344 -20.02 -48.78 -9.54
CA HIS A 344 -19.35 -48.18 -8.40
C HIS A 344 -20.35 -47.66 -7.35
N PRO A 345 -20.09 -47.82 -6.04
CA PRO A 345 -20.97 -47.32 -5.00
C PRO A 345 -21.06 -45.79 -5.01
N TRP A 346 -22.27 -45.25 -5.08
CA TRP A 346 -22.50 -43.81 -4.94
C TRP A 346 -22.70 -43.42 -3.48
N ARG A 347 -21.74 -42.68 -2.93
CA ARG A 347 -21.84 -42.06 -1.60
C ARG A 347 -22.03 -40.55 -1.74
N GLY A 348 -23.27 -40.07 -1.80
CA GLY A 348 -23.54 -38.65 -1.64
C GLY A 348 -23.28 -38.24 -0.20
N ARG A 349 -22.26 -37.41 0.03
CA ARG A 349 -21.85 -36.96 1.37
C ARG A 349 -22.58 -35.66 1.73
N SER A 350 -23.31 -35.67 2.83
CA SER A 350 -23.43 -34.46 3.65
C SER A 350 -22.21 -34.39 4.57
N ALA A 351 -21.74 -33.18 4.89
CA ALA A 351 -20.44 -32.90 5.53
C ALA A 351 -20.17 -33.56 6.92
N ARG A 352 -21.09 -34.40 7.44
CA ARG A 352 -21.06 -34.89 8.83
C ARG A 352 -20.37 -36.25 9.03
N THR A 353 -19.94 -36.94 7.96
CA THR A 353 -19.42 -38.32 8.04
C THR A 353 -18.02 -38.51 7.44
N ALA A 354 -17.30 -37.43 7.13
CA ALA A 354 -15.96 -37.55 6.56
C ALA A 354 -14.88 -38.02 7.56
N SER A 355 -15.13 -37.95 8.88
CA SER A 355 -14.11 -38.30 9.89
C SER A 355 -13.97 -39.80 10.15
N SER A 356 -14.92 -40.65 9.74
CA SER A 356 -14.90 -42.07 10.13
C SER A 356 -14.17 -42.99 9.14
N VAL A 357 -13.83 -42.51 7.94
CA VAL A 357 -13.17 -43.33 6.90
C VAL A 357 -11.65 -43.12 6.88
N PHE A 358 -11.18 -41.98 7.34
CA PHE A 358 -9.75 -41.67 7.45
C PHE A 358 -9.50 -41.25 8.89
N GLY A 359 -9.00 -42.20 9.70
CA GLY A 359 -8.81 -42.05 11.13
C GLY A 359 -8.06 -40.78 11.49
N GLY A 360 -8.80 -39.77 11.96
CA GLY A 360 -8.30 -38.53 12.52
C GLY A 360 -9.26 -38.08 13.60
N SER A 361 -8.85 -38.26 14.86
CA SER A 361 -9.63 -37.84 16.03
C SER A 361 -9.72 -36.32 16.08
N THR A 362 -10.81 -35.74 15.59
CA THR A 362 -11.18 -34.36 15.90
C THR A 362 -12.55 -34.37 16.56
N ARG A 363 -12.56 -34.24 17.90
CA ARG A 363 -13.79 -33.93 18.65
C ARG A 363 -14.21 -32.51 18.28
N LEU A 364 -15.41 -32.37 17.71
CA LEU A 364 -16.08 -31.08 17.60
C LEU A 364 -17.42 -31.13 18.34
N VAL A 365 -17.54 -30.21 19.28
CA VAL A 365 -18.64 -29.97 20.21
C VAL A 365 -19.93 -29.69 19.42
N SER A 366 -21.01 -30.36 19.81
CA SER A 366 -22.35 -30.10 19.29
C SER A 366 -22.91 -28.77 19.79
N SER A 367 -23.43 -27.93 18.91
CA SER A 367 -24.45 -26.95 19.27
C SER A 367 -25.71 -27.20 18.44
N GLY A 368 -26.77 -27.60 19.14
CA GLY A 368 -28.06 -27.99 18.59
C GLY A 368 -28.96 -26.83 18.18
N SER A 369 -30.07 -27.24 17.56
CA SER A 369 -31.20 -26.48 17.04
C SER A 369 -31.74 -25.30 17.87
N PRO A 370 -32.51 -24.39 17.23
CA PRO A 370 -32.96 -23.15 17.82
C PRO A 370 -34.09 -23.39 18.84
N ARG A 371 -33.90 -22.90 20.06
CA ARG A 371 -35.02 -22.66 20.99
C ARG A 371 -35.06 -21.18 21.35
N LYS A 372 -36.25 -20.61 21.18
CA LYS A 372 -36.64 -19.29 21.69
C LYS A 372 -36.19 -19.14 23.15
N ALA A 373 -35.42 -18.10 23.45
CA ALA A 373 -35.22 -17.63 24.81
C ALA A 373 -35.02 -16.10 24.81
N THR A 374 -35.95 -15.43 25.48
CA THR A 374 -36.03 -14.01 25.80
C THR A 374 -34.79 -13.54 26.59
N PRO A 375 -34.30 -12.30 26.40
CA PRO A 375 -33.05 -11.87 27.04
C PRO A 375 -33.29 -11.51 28.51
N THR A 376 -32.62 -12.19 29.42
CA THR A 376 -32.42 -11.72 30.80
C THR A 376 -30.96 -11.35 30.97
N PHE A 377 -30.72 -10.05 31.18
CA PHE A 377 -29.42 -9.50 31.57
C PHE A 377 -29.02 -10.03 32.95
N ARG A 378 -27.82 -10.59 33.06
CA ARG A 378 -27.12 -10.75 34.35
C ARG A 378 -25.71 -10.20 34.24
N THR A 379 -25.50 -9.11 34.98
CA THR A 379 -24.22 -8.53 35.34
C THR A 379 -23.44 -9.48 36.24
N THR A 380 -22.15 -9.66 36.00
CA THR A 380 -21.23 -10.32 36.94
C THR A 380 -20.04 -9.42 37.23
N THR A 381 -20.08 -8.85 38.42
CA THR A 381 -19.03 -8.17 39.16
C THR A 381 -17.84 -9.11 39.39
N ARG A 382 -16.64 -8.75 38.91
CA ARG A 382 -15.39 -9.43 39.29
C ARG A 382 -14.88 -8.90 40.63
N ARG A 383 -14.87 -9.77 41.66
CA ARG A 383 -14.13 -9.56 42.92
C ARG A 383 -12.62 -9.67 42.64
N ARG A 384 -11.87 -8.65 43.08
CA ARG A 384 -10.40 -8.67 43.22
C ARG A 384 -10.01 -9.63 44.34
N ALA A 385 -9.03 -10.49 44.10
CA ALA A 385 -8.33 -11.24 45.14
C ALA A 385 -6.94 -10.62 45.37
N HIS A 386 -6.69 -10.23 46.62
CA HIS A 386 -5.42 -9.74 47.12
C HIS A 386 -4.36 -10.85 47.17
N GLY A 387 -3.17 -10.59 46.64
CA GLY A 387 -1.93 -11.29 46.99
C GLY A 387 -1.13 -10.46 47.99
N ARG A 388 -0.82 -11.05 49.14
CA ARG A 388 -0.09 -10.48 50.29
C ARG A 388 1.41 -10.35 50.00
N LEU A 389 1.97 -9.28 50.58
CA LEU A 389 3.39 -9.06 50.87
C LEU A 389 3.95 -10.13 51.82
N GLY A 390 5.20 -10.50 51.62
CA GLY A 390 6.03 -11.23 52.57
C GLY A 390 7.40 -10.55 52.67
N THR A 391 7.65 -10.00 53.87
CA THR A 391 8.91 -9.71 54.59
C THR A 391 10.20 -9.46 53.82
#